data_AF-A0A5B0LVG9-F1
#
_entry.id   AF-A0A5B0LVG9-F1
#
_cell.length_a   1.000
_cell.length_b   1.000
_cell.length_c   1.000
_cell.angle_alpha   90.00
_cell.angle_beta   90.00
_cell.angle_gamma   90.00
#
_symmetry.space_group_name_H-M   'P 1'
#
loop_
_entity.id
_entity.type
_entity.pdbx_description
1 polymer ?
#
loop_
_entity_poly.entity_id
_entity_poly.type
_entity_poly.pdbx_seq_one_letter_code
_entity_poly.pdbx_strand_id
1 'polypeptide(L)'
;MSNNFNTDFGDSDLLTIRNHFERGRRLTQQLIDDDPHDLDSSDSEDDEQPQRKHRRPNKDRSHIEHHEKLMTDYFNENPTYDSAEFAKRFQMERPLFLRILQDVTNQCP
;
A
#
# COMPACT_ATOMS: atom_id res chain seq x y z
N MET A 1 -27.69 8.54 -23.22
CA MET A 1 -27.17 9.29 -22.05
C MET A 1 -25.73 8.85 -21.87
N SER A 2 -24.78 9.63 -22.39
CA SER A 2 -23.36 9.31 -22.36
C SER A 2 -22.73 10.09 -21.21
N ASN A 3 -22.17 9.40 -20.22
CA ASN A 3 -21.42 10.03 -19.14
C ASN A 3 -19.94 10.06 -19.53
N ASN A 4 -19.48 11.23 -19.98
CA ASN A 4 -18.06 11.56 -20.06
C ASN A 4 -17.59 12.00 -18.68
N PHE A 5 -16.76 11.20 -18.02
CA PHE A 5 -15.91 11.68 -16.94
C PHE A 5 -14.47 11.72 -17.42
N ASN A 6 -14.08 12.86 -17.98
CA ASN A 6 -12.67 13.24 -18.05
C ASN A 6 -12.33 13.86 -16.69
N THR A 7 -11.65 13.10 -15.82
CA THR A 7 -10.96 13.66 -14.65
C THR A 7 -9.52 13.95 -15.04
N ASP A 8 -9.27 15.22 -15.34
CA ASP A 8 -7.97 15.83 -15.51
C ASP A 8 -7.31 15.97 -14.13
N PHE A 9 -6.41 15.04 -13.80
CA PHE A 9 -5.55 15.15 -12.62
C PHE A 9 -4.37 16.05 -12.98
N GLY A 10 -4.48 17.34 -12.63
CA GLY A 10 -3.45 18.32 -12.92
C GLY A 10 -2.15 18.10 -12.12
N ASP A 11 -1.01 18.37 -12.76
CA ASP A 11 0.35 18.27 -12.20
C ASP A 11 0.57 19.08 -10.90
N SER A 12 -0.34 20.00 -10.56
CA SER A 12 -0.32 20.80 -9.32
C SER A 12 -0.46 19.95 -8.06
N ASP A 13 -1.18 18.84 -8.11
CA ASP A 13 -1.45 18.00 -6.93
C ASP A 13 -0.19 17.25 -6.47
N LEU A 14 0.61 16.76 -7.42
CA LEU A 14 1.87 16.07 -7.13
C LEU A 14 2.93 17.00 -6.54
N LEU A 15 3.04 18.23 -7.06
CA LEU A 15 3.97 19.22 -6.52
C LEU A 15 3.54 19.66 -5.10
N THR A 16 2.23 19.77 -4.86
CA THR A 16 1.66 20.08 -3.55
C THR A 16 1.96 18.96 -2.54
N ILE A 17 1.80 17.70 -2.94
CA ILE A 17 2.12 16.53 -2.11
C ILE A 17 3.62 16.48 -1.78
N ARG A 18 4.48 16.71 -2.78
CA ARG A 18 5.93 16.72 -2.60
C ARG A 18 6.38 17.83 -1.66
N ASN A 19 5.85 19.05 -1.84
CA ASN A 19 6.15 20.19 -0.98
C ASN A 19 5.70 19.95 0.47
N HIS A 20 4.54 19.34 0.67
CA HIS A 20 4.04 18.99 2.00
C HIS A 20 4.96 17.98 2.69
N PHE A 21 5.38 16.94 1.97
CA PHE A 21 6.29 15.91 2.49
C PHE A 21 7.66 16.50 2.87
N GLU A 22 8.21 17.36 2.02
CA GLU A 22 9.48 18.05 2.28
C GLU A 22 9.39 19.02 3.47
N ARG A 23 8.26 19.72 3.63
CA ARG A 23 8.01 20.59 4.80
C ARG A 23 7.94 19.79 6.09
N GLY A 24 7.28 18.63 6.08
CA GLY A 24 7.22 17.72 7.25
C GLY A 24 8.61 17.24 7.68
N ARG A 25 9.46 16.84 6.72
CA ARG A 25 10.83 16.40 7.00
C ARG A 25 11.70 17.50 7.62
N ARG A 26 11.53 18.76 7.20
CA ARG A 26 12.32 19.89 7.76
C ARG A 26 11.92 20.19 9.20
N LEU A 27 10.62 20.21 9.50
CA LEU A 27 10.13 20.45 10.87
C LEU A 27 10.63 19.38 11.85
N THR A 28 10.61 18.11 11.46
CA THR A 28 11.11 17.04 12.32
C THR A 28 12.61 17.16 12.58
N GLN A 29 13.39 17.65 11.60
CA GLN A 29 14.82 17.87 11.79
C GLN A 29 15.07 19.02 12.77
N GLN A 30 14.31 20.12 12.67
CA GLN A 30 14.40 21.25 13.60
C GLN A 30 14.09 20.83 15.05
N LEU A 31 13.06 20.01 15.26
CA LEU A 31 12.72 19.49 16.59
C LEU A 31 13.78 18.56 17.20
N ILE A 32 14.64 17.96 16.38
CA ILE A 32 15.71 17.06 16.85
C ILE A 32 16.96 17.87 17.19
N ASP A 33 17.19 18.99 16.49
CA ASP A 33 18.35 19.85 16.68
C ASP A 33 18.16 20.85 17.84
N ASP A 34 16.91 21.11 18.25
CA ASP A 34 16.58 21.83 19.49
C ASP A 34 16.80 20.89 20.69
N ASP A 35 17.94 21.08 21.38
CA ASP A 35 18.33 20.39 22.62
C ASP A 35 17.18 20.35 23.64
N PRO A 36 16.72 19.17 24.12
CA PRO A 36 15.67 19.11 25.11
C PRO A 36 16.21 19.66 26.44
N HIS A 37 16.01 20.97 26.65
CA HIS A 37 16.10 21.55 27.97
C HIS A 37 15.20 20.75 28.92
N ASP A 38 15.79 20.24 30.00
CA ASP A 38 15.16 19.46 31.05
C ASP A 38 13.80 20.04 31.45
N LEU A 39 12.72 19.44 30.96
CA LEU A 39 11.37 19.75 31.41
C LEU A 39 11.16 19.07 32.77
N ASP A 40 11.51 19.78 33.84
CA ASP A 40 10.99 19.56 35.19
C ASP A 40 9.47 19.75 35.16
N SER A 41 8.73 18.64 35.08
CA SER A 41 7.27 18.64 35.08
C SER A 41 6.75 18.62 36.51
N SER A 42 6.67 19.80 37.13
CA SER A 42 5.89 20.03 38.33
C SER A 42 4.41 20.20 37.97
N ASP A 43 3.59 19.25 38.45
CA ASP A 43 2.13 19.30 38.74
C ASP A 43 1.20 20.07 37.80
N SER A 44 0.36 19.36 37.01
CA SER A 44 -1.05 19.71 36.71
C SER A 44 -1.74 18.67 35.81
N GLU A 45 -2.74 18.01 36.40
CA GLU A 45 -3.97 17.38 35.88
C GLU A 45 -3.96 16.53 34.58
N ASP A 46 -4.14 15.23 34.82
CA ASP A 46 -4.83 14.17 34.06
C ASP A 46 -5.41 14.54 32.68
N ASP A 47 -4.57 14.43 31.64
CA ASP A 47 -5.00 14.30 30.25
C ASP A 47 -4.31 13.07 29.66
N GLU A 48 -4.93 11.88 29.83
CA GLU A 48 -4.46 10.62 29.26
C GLU A 48 -4.44 10.71 27.73
N GLN A 49 -3.34 11.21 27.17
CA GLN A 49 -3.03 11.04 25.75
C GLN A 49 -3.00 9.53 25.46
N PRO A 50 -3.86 8.99 24.56
CA PRO A 50 -3.88 7.57 24.30
C PRO A 50 -2.52 7.16 23.74
N GLN A 51 -1.77 6.44 24.56
CA GLN A 51 -0.45 5.89 24.21
C GLN A 51 -0.58 5.21 22.84
N ARG A 52 0.04 5.81 21.82
CA ARG A 52 -0.03 5.30 20.45
C ARG A 52 0.58 3.90 20.47
N LYS A 53 -0.26 2.87 20.39
CA LYS A 53 0.19 1.47 20.38
C LYS A 53 1.26 1.33 19.29
N HIS A 54 2.48 1.03 19.70
CA HIS A 54 3.57 0.78 18.76
C HIS A 54 3.15 -0.32 17.79
N ARG A 55 3.26 -0.06 16.48
CA ARG A 55 3.04 -1.08 15.46
C ARG A 55 4.03 -2.22 15.71
N ARG A 56 3.53 -3.45 15.72
CA ARG A 56 4.40 -4.63 15.78
C ARG A 56 5.37 -4.60 14.57
N PRO A 57 6.63 -5.00 14.75
CA PRO A 57 7.58 -5.09 13.65
C PRO A 57 7.06 -6.07 12.59
N ASN A 58 7.43 -5.83 11.34
CA ASN A 58 7.07 -6.73 10.26
C ASN A 58 7.79 -8.06 10.46
N LYS A 59 7.06 -9.17 10.35
CA LYS A 59 7.63 -10.52 10.43
C LYS A 59 7.80 -11.05 9.02
N ASP A 60 8.91 -11.73 8.76
CA ASP A 60 9.06 -12.50 7.52
C ASP A 60 8.02 -13.63 7.48
N ARG A 61 7.34 -13.73 6.35
CA ARG A 61 6.27 -14.71 6.07
C ARG A 61 6.58 -15.55 4.84
N SER A 62 7.83 -15.60 4.40
CA SER A 62 8.25 -16.33 3.20
C SER A 62 7.45 -15.89 1.97
N HIS A 63 7.26 -14.58 1.80
CA HIS A 63 6.36 -14.02 0.77
C HIS A 63 6.69 -14.54 -0.64
N ILE A 64 7.98 -14.67 -0.96
CA ILE A 64 8.46 -15.14 -2.28
C ILE A 64 8.06 -16.59 -2.52
N GLU A 65 8.37 -17.48 -1.58
CA GLU A 65 8.03 -18.91 -1.67
C GLU A 65 6.52 -19.13 -1.81
N HIS A 66 5.73 -18.42 -1.00
CA HIS A 66 4.27 -18.51 -1.07
C HIS A 66 3.72 -17.95 -2.38
N HIS A 67 4.35 -16.92 -2.95
CA HIS A 67 3.97 -16.37 -4.25
C HIS A 67 4.23 -17.39 -5.36
N GLU A 68 5.42 -17.99 -5.42
CA GLU A 68 5.75 -19.02 -6.42
C GLU A 68 4.80 -20.21 -6.34
N LYS A 69 4.48 -20.65 -5.13
CA LYS A 69 3.51 -21.73 -4.91
C LYS A 69 2.12 -21.35 -5.42
N LEU A 70 1.63 -20.15 -5.11
CA LEU A 70 0.35 -19.68 -5.63
C LEU A 70 0.34 -19.59 -7.16
N MET A 71 1.42 -19.13 -7.77
CA MET A 71 1.52 -19.07 -9.23
C MET A 71 1.44 -20.49 -9.84
N THR A 72 2.21 -21.41 -9.27
CA THR A 72 2.23 -22.82 -9.68
C THR A 72 0.85 -23.47 -9.55
N ASP A 73 0.18 -23.29 -8.41
CA ASP A 73 -1.10 -23.97 -8.11
C ASP A 73 -2.26 -23.51 -9.01
N TYR A 74 -2.30 -22.23 -9.41
CA TYR A 74 -3.42 -21.66 -10.18
C TYR A 74 -3.16 -21.55 -11.68
N PHE A 75 -1.89 -21.41 -12.10
CA PHE A 75 -1.56 -21.09 -13.49
C PHE A 75 -0.85 -22.20 -14.26
N ASN A 76 -0.46 -23.31 -13.61
CA ASN A 76 0.05 -24.47 -14.35
C ASN A 76 -0.99 -25.10 -15.29
N GLU A 77 -0.51 -25.94 -16.21
CA GLU A 77 -1.34 -26.71 -17.14
C GLU A 77 -2.36 -27.59 -16.42
N ASN A 78 -1.94 -28.22 -15.30
CA ASN A 78 -2.79 -28.95 -14.39
C ASN A 78 -2.90 -28.18 -13.06
N PRO A 79 -3.83 -27.20 -12.96
CA PRO A 79 -3.98 -26.42 -11.75
C PRO A 79 -4.53 -27.30 -10.61
N THR A 80 -4.03 -27.06 -9.40
CA THR A 80 -4.48 -27.74 -8.19
C THR A 80 -5.92 -27.36 -7.84
N TYR A 81 -6.31 -26.12 -8.17
CA TYR A 81 -7.61 -25.55 -7.86
C TYR A 81 -8.49 -25.43 -9.10
N ASP A 82 -9.76 -25.76 -8.94
CA ASP A 82 -10.72 -25.79 -10.03
C ASP A 82 -11.22 -24.37 -10.37
N SER A 83 -11.91 -24.21 -11.50
CA SER A 83 -12.40 -22.91 -11.99
C SER A 83 -13.22 -22.12 -10.95
N ALA A 84 -14.09 -22.80 -10.20
CA ALA A 84 -14.90 -22.19 -9.15
C ALA A 84 -14.05 -21.64 -7.99
N GLU A 85 -12.93 -22.28 -7.66
CA GLU A 85 -12.02 -21.83 -6.60
C GLU A 85 -11.16 -20.66 -7.07
N PHE A 86 -10.75 -20.67 -8.34
CA PHE A 86 -10.11 -19.53 -8.99
C PHE A 86 -11.02 -18.30 -8.92
N ALA A 87 -12.28 -18.42 -9.33
CA ALA A 87 -13.25 -17.33 -9.30
C ALA A 87 -13.52 -16.82 -7.88
N LYS A 88 -13.58 -17.68 -6.86
CA LYS A 88 -13.72 -17.24 -5.46
C LYS A 88 -12.55 -16.37 -5.00
N ARG A 89 -11.32 -16.68 -5.43
CA ARG A 89 -10.11 -16.00 -4.97
C ARG A 89 -9.80 -14.72 -5.75
N PHE A 90 -9.93 -14.77 -7.07
CA PHE A 90 -9.63 -13.64 -7.96
C PHE A 90 -10.86 -12.83 -8.36
N GLN A 91 -12.06 -13.28 -7.98
CA GLN A 91 -13.34 -12.66 -8.32
C GLN A 91 -13.58 -12.52 -9.84
N MET A 92 -12.89 -13.34 -10.63
CA MET A 92 -12.96 -13.38 -12.09
C MET A 92 -12.76 -14.80 -12.60
N GLU A 93 -13.33 -15.08 -13.77
CA GLU A 93 -13.08 -16.34 -14.48
C GLU A 93 -11.63 -16.40 -14.99
N ARG A 94 -11.00 -17.57 -14.88
CA ARG A 94 -9.64 -17.83 -15.35
C ARG A 94 -9.39 -17.41 -16.81
N PRO A 95 -10.26 -17.71 -17.80
CA PRO A 95 -10.04 -17.26 -19.18
C PRO A 95 -10.04 -15.73 -19.34
N LEU A 96 -10.83 -15.00 -18.55
CA LEU A 96 -10.82 -13.54 -18.58
C LEU A 96 -9.49 -12.99 -18.06
N PHE A 97 -8.99 -13.56 -16.97
CA PHE A 97 -7.68 -13.20 -16.42
C PHE A 97 -6.56 -13.39 -17.45
N LEU A 98 -6.54 -14.54 -18.14
CA LEU A 98 -5.52 -14.83 -19.15
C LEU A 98 -5.58 -13.86 -20.33
N ARG A 99 -6.78 -13.46 -20.76
CA ARG A 99 -6.95 -12.44 -21.81
C ARG A 99 -6.40 -11.08 -21.38
N ILE A 100 -6.74 -10.64 -20.17
CA ILE A 100 -6.21 -9.37 -19.62
C ILE A 100 -4.69 -9.43 -19.53
N LEU A 101 -4.14 -10.55 -19.04
CA LEU A 101 -2.69 -10.73 -18.95
C LEU A 101 -2.03 -10.59 -20.32
N GLN A 102 -2.57 -11.29 -21.33
CA GLN A 102 -2.08 -11.22 -22.70
C GLN A 102 -2.14 -9.78 -23.23
N ASP A 103 -3.27 -9.09 -23.05
CA ASP A 103 -3.46 -7.72 -23.52
C ASP A 103 -2.49 -6.74 -22.84
N VAL A 104 -2.19 -6.93 -21.55
CA VAL A 104 -1.21 -6.13 -20.80
C VAL A 104 0.21 -6.42 -21.28
N THR A 105 0.59 -7.69 -21.47
CA THR A 105 1.91 -8.07 -21.99
C THR A 105 2.15 -7.58 -23.40
N ASN A 106 1.09 -7.46 -24.21
CA ASN A 106 1.20 -6.92 -25.57
C ASN A 106 1.37 -5.39 -25.59
N GLN A 107 0.90 -4.69 -24.54
CA GLN A 107 0.96 -3.22 -24.45
C GLN A 107 2.22 -2.71 -23.74
N CYS A 108 2.86 -3.52 -22.90
CA CYS A 108 4.14 -3.22 -22.28
C CYS A 108 5.23 -4.13 -22.88
N PRO A 109 5.98 -3.67 -23.90
CA PRO A 109 7.08 -4.42 -24.50
C PRO A 109 8.26 -4.62 -23.53
#